data_AF-A0A7V9FKI3-F1
#
_entry.id   AF-A0A7V9FKI3-F1
#
_cell.length_a   1.000
_cell.length_b   1.000
_cell.length_c   1.000
_cell.angle_alpha   90.00
_cell.angle_beta   90.00
_cell.angle_gamma   90.00
#
_symmetry.space_group_name_H-M   'P 1'
#
loop_
_entity.id
_entity.type
_entity.pdbx_description
1 polymer ?
#
loop_
_entity_poly.entity_id
_entity_poly.type
_entity_poly.pdbx_seq_one_letter_code
_entity_poly.pdbx_strand_id
1 'polypeptide(L)'
;MRKTVLILLGCLLALPAAAAASPDRSAGDGALSVADGRGQIVLQARGGVIGRFDRGCVTITDLTPEDLNFPWVWGDDLPPVESPRGGVRYCGQAVRFRLIGGKFRIVVAGVGIDLSAVGVGDGTIVADDSRLPGVYSLEGDDCRSPRATCKPLPAELQRFKLGTPTTTDKSEKSTQRVGP
;
A
#
# COMPACT_ATOMS: atom_id res chain seq x y z
N MET A 1 -6.21 -19.73 -65.77
CA MET A 1 -7.07 -19.37 -64.61
C MET A 1 -6.40 -19.74 -63.28
N ARG A 2 -5.16 -19.29 -63.04
CA ARG A 2 -4.35 -19.63 -61.84
C ARG A 2 -3.87 -18.40 -61.06
N LYS A 3 -4.23 -17.19 -61.50
CA LYS A 3 -3.71 -15.92 -60.97
C LYS A 3 -4.73 -15.08 -60.19
N THR A 4 -6.00 -15.50 -60.13
CA THR A 4 -7.06 -14.76 -59.41
C THR A 4 -7.29 -15.23 -57.98
N VAL A 5 -6.79 -16.42 -57.59
CA VAL A 5 -6.97 -16.96 -56.23
C VAL A 5 -5.96 -16.38 -55.23
N LEU A 6 -4.82 -15.87 -55.70
CA LEU A 6 -3.77 -15.34 -54.82
C LEU A 6 -4.03 -13.92 -54.31
N ILE A 7 -5.01 -13.20 -54.86
CA ILE A 7 -5.34 -11.83 -54.43
C ILE A 7 -6.34 -11.83 -53.26
N LEU A 8 -7.17 -12.88 -53.12
CA LEU A 8 -8.13 -12.98 -52.01
C LEU A 8 -7.50 -13.44 -50.68
N LEU A 9 -6.26 -13.95 -50.68
CA LEU A 9 -5.58 -14.42 -49.47
C LEU A 9 -4.68 -13.36 -48.81
N GLY A 10 -4.58 -12.15 -49.40
CA GLY A 10 -3.73 -11.06 -48.89
C GLY A 10 -4.43 -10.08 -47.96
N CYS A 11 -5.77 -10.09 -47.90
CA CYS A 11 -6.54 -9.09 -47.14
C CYS A 11 -6.94 -9.52 -45.71
N LEU A 12 -6.44 -10.66 -45.21
CA LEU A 12 -6.86 -11.21 -43.91
C LEU A 12 -5.81 -11.10 -42.79
N LEU A 13 -4.85 -10.18 -42.92
CA LEU A 13 -3.80 -9.95 -41.90
C LEU A 13 -3.72 -8.50 -41.40
N ALA A 14 -4.82 -7.76 -41.42
CA ALA A 14 -4.94 -6.53 -40.64
C ALA A 14 -5.65 -6.82 -39.30
N LEU A 15 -5.02 -7.61 -38.43
CA LEU A 15 -5.42 -7.60 -37.03
C LEU A 15 -4.96 -6.26 -36.44
N PRO A 16 -5.86 -5.46 -35.83
CA PRO A 16 -5.42 -4.30 -35.07
C PRO A 16 -4.65 -4.81 -33.86
N ALA A 17 -3.36 -4.44 -33.79
CA ALA A 17 -2.61 -4.40 -32.55
C ALA A 17 -3.22 -3.29 -31.68
N ALA A 18 -4.42 -3.51 -31.16
CA ALA A 18 -5.04 -2.63 -30.20
C ALA A 18 -4.28 -2.83 -28.88
N ALA A 19 -3.45 -1.83 -28.58
CA ALA A 19 -2.76 -1.55 -27.34
C ALA A 19 -3.35 -2.31 -26.14
N ALA A 20 -2.50 -3.02 -25.42
CA ALA A 20 -2.69 -3.30 -24.01
C ALA A 20 -2.68 -1.93 -23.27
N ALA A 21 -3.79 -1.21 -23.36
CA ALA A 21 -4.08 -0.14 -22.42
C ALA A 21 -4.17 -0.83 -21.06
N SER A 22 -3.15 -0.61 -20.24
CA SER A 22 -3.30 -0.83 -18.80
C SER A 22 -4.57 -0.08 -18.41
N PRO A 23 -5.53 -0.72 -17.71
CA PRO A 23 -6.76 -0.03 -17.34
C PRO A 23 -6.35 1.27 -16.65
N ASP A 24 -6.77 2.40 -17.21
CA ASP A 24 -6.72 3.68 -16.53
C ASP A 24 -7.32 3.42 -15.15
N ARG A 25 -6.46 3.46 -14.12
CA ARG A 25 -6.91 3.35 -12.73
C ARG A 25 -7.79 4.56 -12.50
N SER A 26 -9.08 4.38 -12.75
CA SER A 26 -10.14 5.30 -12.33
C SER A 26 -9.85 5.74 -10.91
N ALA A 27 -10.15 7.00 -10.59
CA ALA A 27 -9.95 7.55 -9.25
C ALA A 27 -10.48 6.56 -8.20
N GLY A 28 -9.56 5.92 -7.49
CA GLY A 28 -9.83 4.73 -6.71
C GLY A 28 -8.70 4.42 -5.73
N ASP A 29 -8.97 3.49 -4.82
CA ASP A 29 -8.02 3.07 -3.79
C ASP A 29 -6.76 2.50 -4.42
N GLY A 30 -5.60 2.82 -3.84
CA GLY A 30 -4.33 2.16 -4.16
C GLY A 30 -4.06 1.03 -3.19
N ALA A 31 -3.05 0.23 -3.50
CA ALA A 31 -2.63 -0.89 -2.68
C ALA A 31 -1.13 -0.81 -2.36
N LEU A 32 -0.75 -1.32 -1.20
CA LEU A 32 0.63 -1.64 -0.85
C LEU A 32 0.64 -3.10 -0.38
N SER A 33 1.55 -3.89 -0.94
CA SER A 33 1.88 -5.22 -0.46
C SER A 33 3.37 -5.27 -0.16
N VAL A 34 3.74 -5.80 1.01
CA VAL A 34 5.12 -6.05 1.44
C VAL A 34 5.19 -7.48 1.94
N ALA A 35 6.24 -8.20 1.54
CA ALA A 35 6.49 -9.56 2.00
C ALA A 35 7.96 -9.74 2.42
N ASP A 36 8.14 -10.31 3.62
CA ASP A 36 9.45 -10.52 4.27
C ASP A 36 10.33 -9.25 4.28
N GLY A 37 9.70 -8.09 4.52
CA GLY A 37 10.37 -6.80 4.53
C GLY A 37 11.32 -6.66 5.73
N ARG A 38 12.44 -5.98 5.51
CA ARG A 38 13.37 -5.57 6.58
C ARG A 38 13.68 -4.10 6.44
N GLY A 39 13.44 -3.32 7.49
CA GLY A 39 13.63 -1.87 7.46
C GLY A 39 12.46 -1.11 8.09
N GLN A 40 12.07 0.01 7.49
CA GLN A 40 11.02 0.88 8.00
C GLN A 40 9.98 1.23 6.92
N ILE A 41 8.71 1.16 7.32
CA ILE A 41 7.56 1.57 6.52
C ILE A 41 6.78 2.60 7.32
N VAL A 42 6.54 3.76 6.73
CA VAL A 42 5.62 4.78 7.25
C VAL A 42 4.46 4.87 6.28
N LEU A 43 3.25 4.78 6.79
CA LEU A 43 2.03 4.93 5.99
C LEU A 43 1.05 5.82 6.73
N GLN A 44 0.56 6.85 6.05
CA GLN A 44 -0.57 7.65 6.49
C GLN A 44 -1.68 7.55 5.44
N ALA A 45 -2.77 6.88 5.79
CA ALA A 45 -3.84 6.59 4.83
C ALA A 45 -5.21 6.52 5.51
N ARG A 46 -6.24 6.65 4.68
CA ARG A 46 -7.62 6.23 4.99
C ARG A 46 -7.85 4.91 4.26
N GLY A 47 -8.38 3.89 4.93
CA GLY A 47 -8.65 2.59 4.33
C GLY A 47 -8.46 1.43 5.30
N GLY A 48 -7.82 0.36 4.85
CA GLY A 48 -7.51 -0.81 5.66
C GLY A 48 -6.02 -1.17 5.62
N VAL A 49 -5.46 -1.57 6.76
CA VAL A 49 -4.12 -2.14 6.86
C VAL A 49 -4.16 -3.40 7.71
N ILE A 50 -3.51 -4.44 7.21
CA ILE A 50 -3.21 -5.65 7.97
C ILE A 50 -1.70 -5.84 7.89
N GLY A 51 -1.07 -6.09 9.02
CA GLY A 51 0.36 -6.35 9.04
C GLY A 51 0.78 -7.30 10.14
N ARG A 52 1.97 -7.86 9.94
CA ARG A 52 2.72 -8.61 10.94
C ARG A 52 4.20 -8.33 10.78
N PHE A 53 4.96 -8.58 11.83
CA PHE A 53 6.41 -8.66 11.76
C PHE A 53 6.94 -9.71 12.73
N ASP A 54 8.06 -10.32 12.38
CA ASP A 54 8.66 -11.35 13.22
C ASP A 54 9.35 -10.74 14.45
N ARG A 55 9.97 -9.57 14.29
CA ARG A 55 10.55 -8.80 15.38
C ARG A 55 10.64 -7.33 15.04
N GLY A 56 10.23 -6.46 15.97
CA GLY A 56 10.29 -5.02 15.76
C GLY A 56 9.27 -4.26 16.60
N CYS A 57 8.86 -3.11 16.08
CA CYS A 57 7.81 -2.29 16.67
C CYS A 57 6.90 -1.69 15.61
N VAL A 58 5.65 -1.47 15.97
CA VAL A 58 4.70 -0.63 15.24
C VAL A 58 4.23 0.50 16.16
N THR A 59 4.23 1.73 15.65
CA THR A 59 3.55 2.87 16.29
C THR A 59 2.31 3.18 15.50
N ILE A 60 1.15 3.20 16.16
CA ILE A 60 -0.16 3.45 15.56
C ILE A 60 -0.73 4.73 16.13
N THR A 61 -1.00 5.69 15.26
CA THR A 61 -1.70 6.94 15.59
C THR A 61 -3.03 6.96 14.84
N ASP A 62 -4.12 6.97 15.61
CA ASP A 62 -5.44 7.25 15.06
C ASP A 62 -5.58 8.75 14.80
N LEU A 63 -5.95 9.11 13.57
CA LEU A 63 -6.17 10.50 13.13
C LEU A 63 -7.66 10.86 13.07
N THR A 64 -8.55 9.91 13.38
CA THR A 64 -10.01 10.09 13.50
C THR A 64 -10.54 9.42 14.79
N PRO A 65 -10.02 9.78 15.98
CA PRO A 65 -10.32 9.06 17.24
C PRO A 65 -11.78 9.14 17.71
N GLU A 66 -12.59 10.03 17.11
CA GLU A 66 -14.01 10.18 17.39
C GLU A 66 -14.90 9.22 16.58
N ASP A 67 -14.31 8.39 15.72
CA ASP A 67 -15.03 7.36 14.98
C ASP A 67 -15.11 6.02 15.75
N LEU A 68 -15.76 5.01 15.14
CA LEU A 68 -15.91 3.68 15.74
C LEU A 68 -14.84 2.68 15.27
N ASN A 69 -13.75 3.15 14.66
CA ASN A 69 -12.69 2.32 14.12
C ASN A 69 -11.51 2.29 15.10
N PHE A 70 -11.17 1.10 15.58
CA PHE A 70 -10.07 0.92 16.53
C PHE A 70 -8.99 -0.03 15.97
N PRO A 71 -7.71 0.22 16.27
CA PRO A 71 -6.65 -0.71 15.91
C PRO A 71 -6.73 -1.96 16.78
N TRP A 72 -6.56 -3.12 16.15
CA TRP A 72 -6.39 -4.39 16.84
C TRP A 72 -4.93 -4.80 16.76
N VAL A 73 -4.31 -5.10 17.91
CA VAL A 73 -2.91 -5.53 17.99
C VAL A 73 -2.81 -6.78 18.87
N TRP A 74 -1.97 -7.73 18.47
CA TRP A 74 -1.72 -8.98 19.17
C TRP A 74 -0.23 -9.33 19.13
N GLY A 75 0.25 -10.09 20.12
CA GLY A 75 1.64 -10.56 20.18
C GLY A 75 2.63 -9.47 20.60
N ASP A 76 2.15 -8.37 21.18
CA ASP A 76 2.95 -7.37 21.85
C ASP A 76 3.40 -7.89 23.22
N ASP A 77 4.59 -8.50 23.24
CA ASP A 77 5.19 -9.06 24.46
C ASP A 77 5.57 -7.98 25.50
N LEU A 78 5.61 -6.72 25.09
CA LEU A 78 5.96 -5.57 25.93
C LEU A 78 4.73 -4.70 26.19
N PRO A 79 4.61 -4.08 27.38
CA PRO A 79 3.55 -3.12 27.65
C PRO A 79 3.52 -2.01 26.59
N PRO A 80 2.33 -1.66 26.05
CA PRO A 80 2.22 -0.58 25.10
C PRO A 80 2.66 0.75 25.73
N VAL A 81 3.40 1.55 24.97
CA VAL A 81 3.94 2.84 25.43
C VAL A 81 3.41 3.97 24.56
N GLU A 82 3.01 5.07 25.17
CA GLU A 82 2.67 6.28 24.42
C GLU A 82 3.88 6.81 23.63
N SER A 83 3.65 7.15 22.37
CA SER A 83 4.68 7.74 21.53
C SER A 83 4.74 9.26 21.76
N PRO A 84 5.95 9.87 21.90
CA PRO A 84 6.08 11.33 22.03
C PRO A 84 5.50 12.13 20.85
N ARG A 85 5.29 11.47 19.71
CA ARG A 85 4.69 12.04 18.50
C ARG A 85 3.19 11.72 18.36
N GLY A 86 2.57 11.27 19.44
CA GLY A 86 1.20 10.74 19.48
C GLY A 86 1.12 9.28 19.06
N GLY A 87 0.03 8.63 19.46
CA GLY A 87 -0.24 7.21 19.19
C GLY A 87 0.37 6.25 20.22
N VAL A 88 0.11 4.96 20.01
CA VAL A 88 0.55 3.87 20.88
C VAL A 88 1.61 3.03 20.16
N ARG A 89 2.70 2.73 20.85
CA ARG A 89 3.81 1.90 20.37
C ARG A 89 3.73 0.50 20.94
N TYR A 90 3.71 -0.48 20.04
CA TYR A 90 3.70 -1.92 20.33
C TYR A 90 5.00 -2.54 19.82
N CYS A 91 5.67 -3.32 20.65
CA CYS A 91 6.94 -3.97 20.33
C CYS A 91 6.90 -5.43 20.80
N GLY A 92 7.53 -6.33 20.07
CA GLY A 92 7.53 -7.75 20.43
C GLY A 92 8.01 -8.67 19.32
N GLN A 93 7.71 -9.95 19.48
CA GLN A 93 7.94 -11.00 18.50
C GLN A 93 6.62 -11.50 17.91
N ALA A 94 6.59 -11.75 16.61
CA ALA A 94 5.38 -12.19 15.90
C ALA A 94 4.14 -11.30 16.14
N VAL A 95 4.36 -9.99 16.27
CA VAL A 95 3.29 -9.00 16.44
C VAL A 95 2.43 -8.97 15.19
N ARG A 96 1.11 -8.89 15.37
CA ARG A 96 0.12 -8.75 14.31
C ARG A 96 -0.76 -7.55 14.61
N PHE A 97 -1.15 -6.83 13.58
CA PHE A 97 -2.05 -5.70 13.73
C PHE A 97 -3.02 -5.59 12.56
N ARG A 98 -4.21 -5.05 12.85
CA ARG A 98 -5.28 -4.80 11.89
C ARG A 98 -5.94 -3.46 12.18
N LEU A 99 -6.02 -2.62 11.17
CA LEU A 99 -6.71 -1.34 11.17
C LEU A 99 -7.71 -1.37 10.00
N ILE A 100 -8.98 -1.15 10.26
CA ILE A 100 -10.03 -1.15 9.23
C ILE A 100 -10.84 0.12 9.38
N GLY A 101 -10.94 0.91 8.32
CA GLY A 101 -11.62 2.20 8.38
C GLY A 101 -10.75 3.28 9.01
N GLY A 102 -11.35 4.46 9.20
CA GLY A 102 -10.70 5.63 9.78
C GLY A 102 -9.55 6.17 8.95
N LYS A 103 -8.86 7.17 9.49
CA LYS A 103 -7.59 7.67 8.99
C LYS A 103 -6.53 7.40 10.04
N PHE A 104 -5.43 6.78 9.64
CA PHE A 104 -4.37 6.39 10.56
C PHE A 104 -3.01 6.80 10.02
N ARG A 105 -2.06 6.89 10.95
CA ARG A 105 -0.63 6.87 10.64
C ARG A 105 -0.02 5.67 11.35
N ILE A 106 0.70 4.85 10.60
CA ILE A 106 1.48 3.75 11.14
C ILE A 106 2.97 3.91 10.80
N VAL A 107 3.81 3.52 11.75
CA VAL A 107 5.27 3.43 11.57
C VAL A 107 5.69 2.04 12.00
N VAL A 108 6.01 1.18 11.04
CA VAL A 108 6.51 -0.18 11.27
C VAL A 108 8.01 -0.16 11.06
N ALA A 109 8.77 -0.66 12.03
CA ALA A 109 10.21 -0.86 11.91
C ALA A 109 10.58 -2.24 12.46
N GLY A 110 11.22 -3.07 11.66
CA GLY A 110 11.51 -4.45 12.05
C GLY A 110 12.01 -5.33 10.91
N VAL A 111 11.93 -6.64 11.16
CA VAL A 111 12.31 -7.70 10.22
C VAL A 111 11.16 -8.69 10.06
N GLY A 112 11.11 -9.36 8.91
CA GLY A 112 10.03 -10.30 8.57
C GLY A 112 8.68 -9.59 8.45
N ILE A 113 8.67 -8.36 7.91
CA ILE A 113 7.45 -7.55 7.78
C ILE A 113 6.62 -8.09 6.61
N ASP A 114 5.41 -8.54 6.91
CA ASP A 114 4.37 -8.73 5.90
C ASP A 114 3.28 -7.68 6.14
N LEU A 115 2.99 -6.86 5.13
CA LEU A 115 2.03 -5.76 5.27
C LEU A 115 1.18 -5.66 4.00
N SER A 116 -0.12 -5.55 4.18
CA SER A 116 -1.08 -5.26 3.11
C SER A 116 -1.89 -4.04 3.50
N ALA A 117 -1.94 -3.05 2.62
CA ALA A 117 -2.75 -1.86 2.79
C ALA A 117 -3.56 -1.58 1.53
N VAL A 118 -4.80 -1.13 1.70
CA VAL A 118 -5.67 -0.66 0.62
C VAL A 118 -6.32 0.64 1.06
N GLY A 119 -6.33 1.65 0.18
CA GLY A 119 -6.99 2.91 0.45
C GLY A 119 -6.33 4.11 -0.24
N VAL A 120 -6.52 5.29 0.34
CA VAL A 120 -5.98 6.55 -0.17
C VAL A 120 -5.04 7.17 0.85
N GLY A 121 -3.83 7.53 0.42
CA GLY A 121 -2.82 8.10 1.31
C GLY A 121 -1.43 8.17 0.70
N ASP A 122 -0.43 8.25 1.58
CA ASP A 122 0.97 8.25 1.19
C ASP A 122 1.87 7.70 2.28
N GLY A 123 3.11 7.42 1.89
CA GLY A 123 4.06 6.83 2.81
C GLY A 123 5.49 6.88 2.32
N THR A 124 6.36 6.31 3.14
CA THR A 124 7.75 6.07 2.82
C THR A 124 8.12 4.64 3.13
N ILE A 125 9.01 4.06 2.33
CA ILE A 125 9.56 2.74 2.54
C ILE A 125 11.08 2.80 2.35
N VAL A 126 11.81 2.12 3.22
CA VAL A 126 13.27 2.00 3.15
C VAL A 126 13.69 0.67 3.75
N ALA A 127 14.63 0.00 3.12
CA ALA A 127 15.25 -1.22 3.61
C ALA A 127 16.25 -0.93 4.74
N ASP A 128 16.57 -1.95 5.54
CA ASP A 128 17.84 -1.96 6.30
C ASP A 128 19.01 -2.34 5.37
N ASP A 129 20.23 -2.43 5.91
CA ASP A 129 21.43 -2.80 5.13
C ASP A 129 21.51 -4.30 4.77
N SER A 130 20.41 -5.05 4.87
CA SER A 130 20.35 -6.48 4.55
C SER A 130 20.51 -6.73 3.05
N ARG A 131 21.25 -7.78 2.70
CA ARG A 131 21.31 -8.32 1.32
C ARG A 131 19.99 -8.92 0.85
N LEU A 132 19.09 -9.22 1.79
CA LEU A 132 17.74 -9.73 1.56
C LEU A 132 16.75 -8.74 2.19
N PRO A 133 16.37 -7.66 1.50
CA PRO A 133 15.55 -6.58 2.08
C PRO A 133 14.04 -6.90 2.07
N GLY A 134 13.64 -8.01 1.43
CA GLY A 134 12.25 -8.32 1.13
C GLY A 134 11.76 -7.68 -0.16
N VAL A 135 10.47 -7.82 -0.45
CA VAL A 135 9.85 -7.30 -1.68
C VAL A 135 8.56 -6.53 -1.39
N TYR A 136 8.20 -5.61 -2.28
CA TYR A 136 6.98 -4.82 -2.22
C TYR A 136 6.36 -4.58 -3.60
N SER A 137 5.06 -4.27 -3.62
CA SER A 137 4.33 -3.79 -4.79
C SER A 137 3.36 -2.68 -4.38
N LEU A 138 3.21 -1.69 -5.26
CA LEU A 138 2.19 -0.64 -5.18
C LEU A 138 1.08 -0.83 -6.21
N GLU A 139 1.18 -1.90 -7.01
CA GLU A 139 0.36 -2.12 -8.20
C GLU A 139 -0.81 -3.08 -7.94
N GLY A 140 -0.93 -3.60 -6.72
CA GLY A 140 -1.97 -4.55 -6.29
C GLY A 140 -1.52 -6.00 -6.25
N ASP A 141 -0.26 -6.31 -6.55
CA ASP A 141 0.27 -7.68 -6.46
C ASP A 141 0.35 -8.17 -5.00
N ASP A 142 0.00 -9.44 -4.74
CA ASP A 142 0.30 -10.09 -3.47
C ASP A 142 1.75 -10.59 -3.47
N CYS A 143 2.65 -9.83 -2.85
CA CYS A 143 4.06 -10.18 -2.77
C CYS A 143 4.36 -11.44 -1.96
N ARG A 144 3.37 -12.04 -1.28
CA ARG A 144 3.55 -13.34 -0.63
C ARG A 144 3.55 -14.49 -1.65
N SER A 145 2.92 -14.34 -2.82
CA SER A 145 2.92 -15.37 -3.86
C SER A 145 2.37 -14.88 -5.22
N PRO A 146 3.12 -14.95 -6.34
CA PRO A 146 4.56 -15.24 -6.44
C PRO A 146 5.41 -13.98 -6.20
N ARG A 147 6.46 -14.09 -5.37
CA ARG A 147 7.38 -12.98 -5.04
C ARG A 147 8.03 -12.30 -6.24
N ALA A 148 8.17 -13.02 -7.36
CA ALA A 148 8.86 -12.56 -8.57
C ALA A 148 8.16 -11.39 -9.30
N THR A 149 6.88 -11.12 -9.00
CA THR A 149 6.16 -9.96 -9.58
C THR A 149 6.43 -8.66 -8.82
N CYS A 150 7.04 -8.75 -7.64
CA CYS A 150 7.30 -7.61 -6.77
C CYS A 150 8.72 -7.08 -6.89
N LYS A 151 8.92 -5.83 -6.47
CA LYS A 151 10.21 -5.13 -6.48
C LYS A 151 10.91 -5.32 -5.14
N PRO A 152 12.25 -5.42 -5.08
CA PRO A 152 12.98 -5.38 -3.81
C PRO A 152 12.69 -4.09 -3.03
N LEU A 153 12.67 -4.14 -1.69
CA LEU A 153 12.59 -2.92 -0.88
C LEU A 153 13.77 -1.98 -1.21
N PRO A 154 13.53 -0.66 -1.33
CA PRO A 154 14.56 0.27 -1.77
C PRO A 154 15.57 0.55 -0.66
N ALA A 155 16.86 0.57 -1.01
CA ALA A 155 17.95 0.88 -0.08
C ALA A 155 17.93 2.35 0.39
N GLU A 156 17.42 3.25 -0.45
CA GLU A 156 17.20 4.66 -0.12
C GLU A 156 15.73 4.91 0.22
N LEU A 157 15.47 5.95 1.01
CA LEU A 157 14.11 6.33 1.37
C LEU A 157 13.29 6.69 0.14
N GLN A 158 12.31 5.84 -0.17
CA GLN A 158 11.40 6.05 -1.30
C GLN A 158 10.05 6.51 -0.78
N ARG A 159 9.52 7.60 -1.37
CA ARG A 159 8.15 8.05 -1.16
C ARG A 159 7.19 7.34 -2.12
N PHE A 160 5.97 7.07 -1.67
CA PHE A 160 4.92 6.50 -2.50
C PHE A 160 3.55 7.12 -2.19
N LYS A 161 2.61 6.93 -3.11
CA LYS A 161 1.20 7.30 -2.97
C LYS A 161 0.32 6.05 -3.04
N LEU A 162 -0.76 6.03 -2.26
CA LEU A 162 -1.84 5.07 -2.40
C LEU A 162 -3.06 5.79 -2.96
N GLY A 163 -3.54 5.29 -4.10
CA GLY A 163 -4.76 5.74 -4.74
C GLY A 163 -4.74 7.22 -5.09
N THR A 164 -5.91 7.71 -5.45
CA THR A 164 -6.14 9.15 -5.62
C THR A 164 -7.40 9.53 -4.88
N PRO A 165 -7.43 10.63 -4.13
CA PRO A 165 -8.65 11.09 -3.48
C PRO A 165 -9.73 11.35 -4.54
N THR A 166 -10.91 10.75 -4.33
CA THR A 166 -12.09 11.01 -5.15
C THR A 166 -12.54 12.47 -4.98
N THR A 167 -12.99 13.10 -6.07
CA THR A 167 -13.37 14.53 -6.15
C THR A 167 -14.38 14.96 -5.07
N THR A 168 -15.16 14.04 -4.52
CA THR A 168 -16.13 14.29 -3.44
C THR A 168 -15.48 14.86 -2.17
N ASP A 169 -14.23 14.48 -1.86
CA ASP A 169 -13.48 14.94 -0.68
C ASP A 169 -13.04 16.41 -0.79
N LYS A 170 -13.03 16.98 -2.02
CA LYS A 170 -12.75 18.42 -2.24
C LYS A 170 -13.97 19.31 -2.02
N SER A 171 -15.19 18.76 -2.09
CA SER A 171 -16.42 19.56 -2.00
C SER A 171 -16.65 20.07 -0.57
N GLU A 172 -16.32 19.27 0.45
CA GLU A 172 -16.46 19.69 1.85
C GLU A 172 -15.51 20.83 2.23
N LYS A 173 -14.33 20.92 1.59
CA LYS A 173 -13.37 22.01 1.86
C LYS A 173 -13.77 23.34 1.21
N SER A 174 -14.70 23.34 0.24
CA SER A 174 -15.14 24.56 -0.43
C SER A 174 -16.29 25.26 0.31
N THR A 175 -17.09 24.52 1.09
CA THR A 175 -18.23 25.10 1.83
C THR A 175 -17.82 25.78 3.14
N GLN A 176 -16.61 25.50 3.64
CA GLN A 176 -16.09 26.09 4.89
C GLN A 176 -15.30 27.41 4.68
N ARG A 177 -15.33 27.99 3.47
CA ARG A 177 -14.81 29.35 3.18
C ARG A 177 -15.91 30.30 2.70
N VAL A 178 -17.04 30.34 3.38
CA VAL A 178 -17.95 31.49 3.26
C VAL A 178 -18.38 31.91 4.65
N GLY A 179 -17.76 32.99 5.14
CA GLY A 179 -18.19 33.72 6.31
C GLY A 179 -17.27 34.92 6.55
N PRO A 180 -17.77 36.16 6.43
CA PRO A 180 -17.56 37.17 7.47
C PRO A 180 -18.43 36.87 8.69
#